data_AF-E2AEW1-F1
#
_entry.id   AF-E2AEW1-F1
#
_cell.length_a   1.000
_cell.length_b   1.000
_cell.length_c   1.000
_cell.angle_alpha   90.00
_cell.angle_beta   90.00
_cell.angle_gamma   90.00
#
_symmetry.space_group_name_H-M   'P 1'
#
loop_
_entity.id
_entity.type
_entity.pdbx_description
1 polymer ?
#
loop_
_entity_poly.entity_id
_entity_poly.type
_entity_poly.pdbx_seq_one_letter_code
_entity_poly.pdbx_strand_id
1 'polypeptide(L)' 'WDCLSRRRSSKAFYCPNCPSGFTRKANLNRHVRYDCGQRPRFKCPYCEMRSKEVSNVYRHIR' A
#
# COMPACT_ATOMS: atom_id res chain seq x y z
N TRP A 1 -15.03 -18.65 25.92
CA TRP A 1 -13.96 -19.41 25.26
C TRP A 1 -14.37 -19.57 23.80
N ASP A 2 -14.24 -18.57 22.94
CA ASP A 2 -13.00 -17.88 22.59
C ASP A 2 -13.18 -16.36 22.48
N CYS A 3 -12.19 -15.66 23.02
CA CYS A 3 -12.08 -14.21 23.04
C CYS A 3 -11.17 -13.82 21.89
N LEU A 4 -11.68 -13.63 20.67
CA LEU A 4 -10.81 -13.22 19.56
C LEU A 4 -11.40 -12.11 18.68
N SER A 5 -10.82 -10.93 18.94
CA SER A 5 -10.50 -9.90 17.96
C SER A 5 -11.64 -8.96 17.58
N ARG A 6 -11.87 -8.01 18.49
CA ARG A 6 -12.14 -6.61 18.13
C ARG A 6 -11.00 -6.07 17.25
N ARG A 7 -10.88 -6.50 16.00
CA ARG A 7 -10.17 -5.73 14.98
C ARG A 7 -11.18 -4.76 14.41
N ARG A 8 -11.24 -3.59 15.04
CA ARG A 8 -11.77 -2.36 14.44
C ARG A 8 -10.89 -2.01 13.24
N SER A 9 -10.96 -2.81 12.17
CA SER A 9 -10.36 -2.44 10.89
C SER A 9 -11.31 -1.41 10.29
N SER A 10 -11.13 -0.15 10.66
CA SER A 10 -11.87 1.00 10.09
C SER A 10 -11.57 1.21 8.60
N LYS A 11 -11.00 0.22 7.91
CA LYS A 11 -10.80 0.20 6.48
C LYS A 11 -12.09 -0.34 5.86
N ALA A 12 -12.94 0.57 5.41
CA ALA A 12 -14.21 0.24 4.75
C ALA A 12 -14.04 -0.04 3.25
N PHE A 13 -12.91 0.33 2.66
CA PHE A 13 -12.70 0.32 1.21
C PHE A 13 -11.52 -0.56 0.85
N TYR A 14 -11.79 -1.72 0.24
CA TYR A 14 -10.78 -2.69 -0.18
C TYR A 14 -10.56 -2.66 -1.69
N CYS A 15 -9.32 -2.93 -2.10
CA CYS A 15 -9.00 -3.08 -3.51
C CYS A 15 -9.47 -4.45 -4.02
N PRO A 16 -10.15 -4.54 -5.19
CA PRO A 16 -10.56 -5.82 -5.76
C PRO A 16 -9.38 -6.64 -6.32
N ASN A 17 -8.26 -5.97 -6.61
CA ASN A 17 -7.12 -6.57 -7.31
C ASN A 17 -5.93 -6.87 -6.38
N CYS A 18 -6.00 -6.50 -5.10
CA CYS A 18 -4.94 -6.78 -4.13
C CYS A 18 -5.47 -6.72 -2.67
N PRO A 19 -4.75 -7.27 -1.67
CA PRO A 19 -5.22 -7.30 -0.27
C PRO A 19 -5.15 -5.94 0.46
N SER A 20 -4.99 -4.83 -0.26
CA SER A 20 -4.88 -3.49 0.35
C SER A 20 -6.24 -2.93 0.76
N GLY A 21 -6.33 -2.46 2.01
CA GLY A 21 -7.52 -1.82 2.57
C GLY A 21 -7.28 -0.39 3.02
N PHE A 22 -8.26 0.48 2.78
CA PHE A 22 -8.22 1.92 3.02
C PHE A 22 -9.42 2.39 3.85
N THR A 23 -9.21 3.42 4.67
CA THR A 23 -10.25 4.07 5.48
C THR A 23 -11.12 5.04 4.67
N ARG A 24 -10.61 5.53 3.53
CA ARG A 24 -11.27 6.51 2.66
C ARG A 24 -11.36 6.02 1.22
N LYS A 25 -12.50 6.25 0.57
CA LYS A 25 -12.73 5.90 -0.84
C LYS A 25 -11.76 6.60 -1.80
N ALA A 26 -11.41 7.87 -1.52
CA ALA A 26 -10.44 8.62 -2.34
C ALA A 26 -9.06 7.96 -2.38
N ASN A 27 -8.60 7.43 -1.24
CA ASN A 27 -7.32 6.72 -1.15
C ASN A 27 -7.38 5.38 -1.89
N LEU A 28 -8.49 4.64 -1.78
CA LEU A 28 -8.71 3.44 -2.57
C LEU A 28 -8.67 3.75 -4.06
N ASN A 29 -9.39 4.79 -4.52
CA ASN A 29 -9.46 5.12 -5.94
C ASN A 29 -8.09 5.51 -6.51
N ARG A 30 -7.32 6.32 -5.77
CA ARG A 30 -5.93 6.64 -6.11
C ARG A 30 -5.07 5.38 -6.17
N HIS A 31 -5.20 4.50 -5.18
CA HIS A 31 -4.47 3.24 -5.15
C HIS A 31 -4.82 2.37 -6.37
N VAL A 32 -6.10 2.15 -6.67
CA VAL A 32 -6.52 1.35 -7.83
C VAL A 32 -5.97 1.93 -9.14
N ARG A 33 -5.98 3.25 -9.29
CA ARG A 33 -5.56 3.93 -10.53
C ARG A 33 -4.04 3.96 -10.72
N TYR A 34 -3.27 4.17 -9.66
CA TYR A 34 -1.83 4.48 -9.78
C TYR A 34 -0.89 3.50 -9.08
N ASP A 35 -1.40 2.67 -8.18
CA ASP A 35 -0.58 1.81 -7.32
C ASP A 35 -0.88 0.33 -7.56
N CYS A 36 -2.15 -0.01 -7.74
CA CYS A 36 -2.59 -1.37 -7.95
C CYS A 36 -2.23 -1.85 -9.36
N GLY A 37 -1.49 -2.96 -9.43
CA GLY A 37 -0.97 -3.49 -10.70
C GLY A 37 0.19 -2.69 -11.29
N GLN A 38 0.56 -1.54 -10.71
CA GLN A 38 1.74 -0.81 -11.14
C GLN A 38 2.97 -1.39 -10.47
N ARG A 39 3.93 -1.81 -11.31
CA ARG A 39 5.23 -2.29 -10.83
C ARG A 39 5.99 -1.12 -10.20
N PRO A 40 6.74 -1.37 -9.13
CA PRO A 40 7.54 -0.34 -8.51
C PRO A 40 8.57 0.20 -9.51
N ARG A 41 8.37 1.45 -9.91
CA ARG A 41 9.10 2.13 -10.98
C ARG A 41 10.41 2.73 -10.49
N PHE A 42 10.51 3.04 -9.21
CA PHE A 42 11.68 3.69 -8.64
C PHE A 42 12.61 2.63 -8.02
N LYS A 43 13.77 2.41 -8.64
CA LYS A 43 14.81 1.51 -8.14
C LYS A 43 15.76 2.28 -7.22
N CYS A 44 16.18 1.67 -6.12
CA CYS A 44 17.27 2.18 -5.31
C CYS A 44 18.59 2.15 -6.11
N PRO A 45 19.45 3.18 -6.03
CA PRO A 45 20.75 3.16 -6.71
C PRO A 45 21.74 2.17 -6.06
N TYR A 46 21.56 1.81 -4.79
CA TYR A 46 22.48 0.96 -4.03
C TYR A 46 22.03 -0.50 -3.91
N CYS A 47 20.79 -0.84 -4.27
CA CYS A 47 20.26 -2.19 -4.14
C CYS A 47 19.15 -2.49 -5.17
N GLU A 48 18.65 -3.72 -5.18
CA GLU A 48 17.59 -4.14 -6.10
C GLU A 48 16.17 -3.80 -5.60
N MET A 49 16.06 -3.12 -4.46
CA MET A 49 14.77 -2.71 -3.93
C MET A 49 14.11 -1.71 -4.88
N ARG A 50 12.83 -1.95 -5.17
CA ARG A 50 12.00 -1.07 -5.98
C ARG A 50 10.81 -0.62 -5.17
N SER A 51 10.50 0.67 -5.26
CA SER A 51 9.33 1.29 -4.63
C SER A 51 8.42 1.93 -5.66
N LYS A 52 7.14 2.10 -5.30
CA LYS A 52 6.14 2.80 -6.12
C LYS A 52 6.21 4.32 -5.98
N GLU A 53 6.85 4.80 -4.91
CA GLU A 53 7.02 6.22 -4.64
C GLU A 53 8.49 6.55 -4.34
N VAL A 54 8.92 7.74 -4.76
CA VAL A 54 10.28 8.25 -4.57
C VAL A 54 10.61 8.50 -3.09
N SER A 55 9.65 9.01 -2.33
CA SER A 55 9.78 9.24 -0.87
C SER A 55 10.15 7.96 -0.11
N ASN A 56 9.61 6.81 -0.54
CA ASN A 56 9.91 5.52 0.04
C ASN A 56 11.32 5.04 -0.30
N VAL A 57 11.85 5.38 -1.49
CA VAL A 57 13.26 5.09 -1.83
C VAL A 57 14.19 5.93 -0.96
N TYR A 58 13.96 7.24 -0.84
CA TYR A 58 14.80 8.11 -0.01
C TYR A 58 14.77 7.70 1.47
N ARG A 59 13.61 7.33 2.00
CA ARG A 59 13.48 6.83 3.37
C ARG A 59 14.19 5.49 3.59
N HIS A 60 14.29 4.65 2.57
CA HIS A 60 15.02 3.38 2.66
C HIS A 60 16.55 3.58 2.67
N ILE A 61 17.03 4.60 1.95
CA ILE A 61 18.47 4.89 1.84
C ILE A 61 19.01 5.56 3.11
N ARG A 62 18.17 6.35 3.79
CA ARG A 62 18.51 6.96 5.09
C ARG A 62 18.56 5.91 6.18
#